data_AF-A0A6B1GRP7-F1
#
_entry.id   AF-A0A6B1GRP7-F1
#
_cell.length_a   1.000
_cell.length_b   1.000
_cell.length_c   1.000
_cell.angle_alpha   90.00
_cell.angle_beta   90.00
_cell.angle_gamma   90.00
#
_symmetry.space_group_name_H-M   'P 1'
#
loop_
_entity.id
_entity.type
_entity.pdbx_description
1 polymer ?
#
loop_
_entity_poly.entity_id
_entity_poly.type
_entity_poly.pdbx_seq_one_letter_code
_entity_poly.pdbx_strand_id
1 'polypeptide(L)'
;DLAARIAIAAVGVGGFGRAIWTLRVVPEPPERRIAGGLTATSAVSTAFRELRQTFRELRRFRVVLIYLAAFLLFNDGVQTVLAIAGAYAADTLGIALAFNMATIAIIQFVAVPGALAFGRLADRIATKRALVVALLGWIVIVLFGVALAPLTPTAHEDHDFQLGYRQASGDYVVEAAPDLDDRFELRWQGEYWTLDEGAVLGAGALANLPEAIRDSEDVEHSLSIRGGGMDGQAALGPAHPSLLGDGPLDWWPSFVRGLVWEPLGLAVGYQWLLIGVSVGLVIGGSQALARSLYAQITPERRSGEFFAFFGFMSRASSVFGPTIYIVATAVFDTRVAVAAILLIIVAGTIVLRWVDVAEGARVAAEEDARTLDA
;
A
#
# COMPACT_ATOMS: atom_id res chain seq x y z
N ASP A 1 0.61 20.00 -8.80
CA ASP A 1 0.83 19.51 -10.18
C ASP A 1 2.29 19.12 -10.50
N LEU A 2 3.29 20.02 -10.41
CA LEU A 2 4.69 19.72 -10.80
C LEU A 2 5.30 18.49 -10.08
N ALA A 3 5.08 18.36 -8.76
CA ALA A 3 5.61 17.25 -7.98
C ALA A 3 5.07 15.87 -8.45
N ALA A 4 3.79 15.79 -8.81
CA ALA A 4 3.18 14.58 -9.35
C ALA A 4 3.82 14.18 -10.68
N ARG A 5 4.03 15.15 -11.58
CA ARG A 5 4.68 14.93 -12.88
C ARG A 5 6.12 14.46 -12.71
N ILE A 6 6.86 15.05 -11.78
CA ILE A 6 8.24 14.64 -11.46
C ILE A 6 8.27 13.22 -10.89
N ALA A 7 7.35 12.87 -9.97
CA ALA A 7 7.26 11.54 -9.41
C ALA A 7 7.00 10.48 -10.50
N ILE A 8 6.00 10.71 -11.37
CA ILE A 8 5.67 9.83 -12.50
C ILE A 8 6.86 9.71 -13.46
N ALA A 9 7.52 10.83 -13.80
CA ALA A 9 8.70 10.83 -14.65
C ALA A 9 9.86 10.04 -14.03
N ALA A 10 10.12 10.19 -12.73
CA ALA A 10 11.17 9.45 -12.02
C ALA A 10 10.91 7.93 -12.02
N VAL A 11 9.65 7.51 -11.82
CA VAL A 11 9.24 6.09 -11.94
C VAL A 11 9.51 5.58 -13.36
N GLY A 12 9.06 6.34 -14.36
CA GLY A 12 9.22 5.98 -15.78
C GLY A 12 10.68 5.87 -16.19
N VAL A 13 11.50 6.87 -15.88
CA VAL A 13 12.93 6.89 -16.20
C VAL A 13 13.67 5.76 -15.49
N GLY A 14 13.37 5.52 -14.20
CA GLY A 14 13.99 4.45 -13.43
C GLY A 14 13.65 3.05 -13.97
N GLY A 15 12.37 2.80 -14.28
CA GLY A 15 11.92 1.53 -14.85
C GLY A 15 12.45 1.29 -16.26
N PHE A 16 12.30 2.29 -17.13
CA PHE A 16 12.71 2.21 -18.54
C PHE A 16 14.23 2.14 -18.69
N GLY A 17 14.98 2.91 -17.90
CA GLY A 17 16.44 2.87 -17.90
C GLY A 17 16.98 1.48 -17.54
N ARG A 18 16.41 0.84 -16.51
CA ARG A 18 16.78 -0.54 -16.14
C ARG A 18 16.42 -1.54 -17.24
N ALA A 19 15.26 -1.41 -17.88
CA ALA A 19 14.85 -2.29 -18.97
C ALA A 19 15.78 -2.19 -20.19
N ILE A 20 16.12 -0.96 -20.64
CA ILE A 20 17.08 -0.75 -21.73
C ILE A 20 18.45 -1.33 -21.38
N TRP A 21 18.91 -1.11 -20.15
CA TRP A 21 20.18 -1.65 -19.70
C TRP A 21 20.20 -3.19 -19.78
N THR A 22 19.15 -3.86 -19.30
CA THR A 22 19.02 -5.31 -19.41
C THR A 22 19.03 -5.80 -20.86
N LEU A 23 18.26 -5.16 -21.74
CA LEU A 23 18.22 -5.55 -23.16
C LEU A 23 19.55 -5.37 -23.89
N ARG A 24 20.36 -4.39 -23.47
CA ARG A 24 21.69 -4.15 -24.08
C ARG A 24 22.78 -5.06 -23.55
N VAL A 25 22.66 -5.53 -22.31
CA VAL A 25 23.74 -6.26 -21.61
C VAL A 25 23.55 -7.77 -21.68
N VAL A 26 22.32 -8.27 -21.73
CA VAL A 26 22.03 -9.71 -21.72
C VAL A 26 22.16 -10.28 -23.15
N PRO A 27 23.10 -11.20 -23.42
CA PRO A 27 23.24 -11.84 -24.73
C PRO A 27 22.01 -12.69 -25.08
N GLU A 28 21.53 -12.63 -26.31
CA GLU A 28 20.40 -13.43 -26.77
C GLU A 28 20.80 -14.91 -26.95
N PRO A 29 20.00 -15.87 -26.43
CA PRO A 29 20.22 -17.28 -26.71
C PRO A 29 19.91 -17.59 -28.19
N PRO A 30 20.57 -18.62 -28.78
CA PRO A 30 20.38 -18.97 -30.18
C PRO A 30 18.90 -19.28 -30.48
N GLU A 31 18.39 -18.71 -31.57
CA GLU A 31 16.99 -18.82 -31.99
C GLU A 31 16.55 -20.28 -32.17
N ARG A 32 15.65 -20.77 -31.31
CA ARG A 32 14.78 -21.91 -31.68
C ARG A 32 13.76 -21.37 -32.67
N ARG A 33 13.97 -21.60 -33.97
CA ARG A 33 12.99 -21.29 -35.02
C ARG A 33 11.67 -21.99 -34.70
N ILE A 34 10.68 -21.23 -34.23
CA ILE A 34 9.30 -21.70 -34.13
C ILE A 34 8.82 -21.93 -35.57
N ALA A 35 8.58 -23.18 -35.92
CA ALA A 35 8.11 -23.55 -37.24
C ALA A 35 6.68 -23.03 -37.45
N GLY A 36 6.51 -22.11 -38.39
CA GLY A 36 5.23 -21.84 -39.06
C GLY A 36 4.42 -20.65 -38.52
N GLY A 37 3.88 -19.85 -39.45
CA GLY A 37 3.06 -18.67 -39.17
C GLY A 37 1.79 -19.01 -38.39
N LEU A 38 1.81 -18.73 -37.09
CA LEU A 38 0.65 -18.83 -36.22
C LEU A 38 -0.31 -17.68 -36.53
N THR A 39 -1.54 -18.01 -36.92
CA THR A 39 -2.66 -17.07 -36.91
C THR A 39 -2.89 -16.60 -35.46
N ALA A 40 -3.31 -15.35 -35.23
CA ALA A 40 -3.50 -14.81 -33.86
C ALA A 40 -4.36 -15.72 -32.96
N THR A 41 -5.40 -16.34 -33.51
CA THR A 41 -6.27 -17.29 -32.81
C THR A 41 -5.57 -18.62 -32.49
N SER A 42 -4.73 -19.14 -33.39
CA SER A 42 -3.97 -20.37 -33.13
C SER A 42 -2.81 -20.12 -32.17
N ALA A 43 -2.21 -18.93 -32.16
CA ALA A 43 -1.22 -18.52 -31.18
C ALA A 43 -1.79 -18.52 -29.75
N VAL A 44 -2.97 -17.91 -29.53
CA VAL A 44 -3.63 -17.90 -28.21
C VAL A 44 -3.97 -19.32 -27.75
N SER A 45 -4.59 -20.13 -28.61
CA SER A 45 -4.92 -21.53 -28.28
C SER A 45 -3.67 -22.37 -27.95
N THR A 46 -2.56 -22.12 -28.66
CA THR A 46 -1.28 -22.79 -28.42
C THR A 46 -0.68 -22.36 -27.08
N ALA A 47 -0.69 -21.06 -26.75
CA ALA A 47 -0.23 -20.56 -25.46
C ALA A 47 -1.02 -21.15 -24.28
N PHE A 48 -2.36 -21.26 -24.39
CA PHE A 48 -3.18 -21.91 -23.36
C PHE A 48 -2.90 -23.41 -23.25
N ARG A 49 -2.64 -24.10 -24.38
CA ARG A 49 -2.28 -25.52 -24.39
C ARG A 49 -0.93 -25.75 -23.73
N GLU A 50 0.07 -24.95 -24.06
CA GLU A 50 1.40 -24.98 -23.44
C GLU A 50 1.31 -24.67 -21.95
N LEU A 51 0.60 -23.63 -21.53
CA LEU A 51 0.39 -23.32 -20.11
C LEU A 51 -0.25 -24.49 -19.35
N ARG A 52 -1.27 -25.13 -19.95
CA ARG A 52 -1.93 -26.31 -19.36
C ARG A 52 -0.98 -27.51 -19.28
N GLN A 53 -0.12 -27.69 -20.28
CA GLN A 53 0.89 -28.75 -20.29
C GLN A 53 1.95 -28.50 -19.22
N THR A 54 2.51 -27.29 -19.14
CA THR A 54 3.45 -26.88 -18.10
C THR A 54 2.85 -27.06 -16.71
N PHE A 55 1.58 -26.71 -16.50
CA PHE A 55 0.89 -26.97 -15.23
C PHE A 55 0.81 -28.47 -14.90
N ARG A 56 0.53 -29.31 -15.90
CA ARG A 56 0.47 -30.77 -15.71
C ARG A 56 1.84 -31.35 -15.35
N GLU A 57 2.91 -30.79 -15.91
CA GLU A 57 4.28 -31.21 -15.64
C GLU A 57 4.78 -30.69 -14.28
N LEU A 58 4.43 -29.46 -13.91
CA LEU A 58 4.64 -28.88 -12.58
C LEU A 58 4.00 -29.71 -11.46
N ARG A 59 2.92 -30.45 -11.74
CA ARG A 59 2.33 -31.38 -10.75
C ARG A 59 3.28 -32.49 -10.30
N ARG A 60 4.34 -32.78 -11.05
CA ARG A 60 5.41 -33.69 -10.62
C ARG A 60 6.31 -33.05 -9.56
N PHE A 61 6.46 -31.73 -9.60
CA PHE A 61 7.27 -30.95 -8.66
C PHE A 61 6.43 -30.47 -7.48
N ARG A 62 6.12 -31.38 -6.56
CA ARG A 62 5.24 -31.11 -5.41
C ARG A 62 5.71 -29.91 -4.58
N VAL A 63 7.03 -29.78 -4.35
CA VAL A 63 7.61 -28.65 -3.60
C VAL A 63 7.35 -27.31 -4.30
N VAL A 64 7.53 -27.27 -5.63
CA VAL A 64 7.29 -26.08 -6.44
C VAL A 64 5.82 -25.65 -6.37
N LEU A 65 4.88 -26.61 -6.42
CA LEU A 65 3.46 -26.29 -6.26
C LEU A 65 3.10 -25.74 -4.88
N ILE A 66 3.65 -26.32 -3.81
CA ILE A 66 3.43 -25.81 -2.45
C ILE A 66 3.99 -24.39 -2.33
N TYR A 67 5.18 -24.16 -2.91
CA TYR A 67 5.77 -22.82 -2.95
C TYR A 67 4.91 -21.83 -3.75
N LEU A 68 4.41 -22.22 -4.92
CA LEU A 68 3.54 -21.35 -5.74
C LEU A 68 2.21 -21.04 -5.03
N ALA A 69 1.66 -21.99 -4.28
CA ALA A 69 0.48 -21.74 -3.45
C ALA A 69 0.78 -20.76 -2.31
N ALA A 70 1.92 -20.91 -1.62
CA ALA A 70 2.37 -19.95 -0.61
C ALA A 70 2.58 -18.55 -1.24
N PHE A 71 3.31 -18.50 -2.35
CA PHE A 71 3.62 -17.30 -3.11
C PHE A 71 2.36 -16.58 -3.56
N LEU A 72 1.38 -17.31 -4.10
CA LEU A 72 0.10 -16.72 -4.49
C LEU A 72 -0.54 -15.96 -3.33
N LEU A 73 -0.63 -16.58 -2.15
CA LEU A 73 -1.28 -15.97 -0.98
C LEU A 73 -0.53 -14.73 -0.49
N PHE A 74 0.77 -14.85 -0.18
CA PHE A 74 1.48 -13.70 0.38
C PHE A 74 1.73 -12.60 -0.66
N ASN A 75 1.96 -12.95 -1.93
CA ASN A 75 2.16 -11.95 -2.98
C ASN A 75 0.89 -11.14 -3.21
N ASP A 76 -0.26 -11.81 -3.24
CA ASP A 76 -1.54 -11.14 -3.36
C ASP A 76 -1.83 -10.20 -2.18
N GLY A 77 -1.62 -10.66 -0.94
CA GLY A 77 -1.78 -9.80 0.23
C GLY A 77 -0.88 -8.57 0.17
N VAL A 78 0.40 -8.73 -0.17
CA VAL A 78 1.37 -7.63 -0.34
C VAL A 78 0.95 -6.66 -1.44
N GLN A 79 0.56 -7.16 -2.62
CA GLN A 79 0.14 -6.30 -3.72
C GLN A 79 -1.18 -5.57 -3.42
N THR A 80 -2.10 -6.20 -2.70
CA THR A 80 -3.37 -5.59 -2.29
C THR A 80 -3.13 -4.43 -1.36
N VAL A 81 -2.32 -4.62 -0.30
CA VAL A 81 -1.95 -3.54 0.64
C VAL A 81 -1.35 -2.36 -0.13
N LEU A 82 -0.45 -2.64 -1.08
CA LEU A 82 0.17 -1.59 -1.89
C LEU A 82 -0.83 -0.87 -2.81
N ALA A 83 -1.80 -1.60 -3.36
CA ALA A 83 -2.82 -1.05 -4.25
C ALA A 83 -3.82 -0.14 -3.51
N ILE A 84 -4.20 -0.49 -2.29
CA ILE A 84 -5.17 0.29 -1.49
C ILE A 84 -4.51 1.39 -0.65
N ALA A 85 -3.19 1.30 -0.41
CA ALA A 85 -2.46 2.24 0.45
C ALA A 85 -2.68 3.72 0.06
N GLY A 86 -2.72 4.02 -1.23
CA GLY A 86 -2.94 5.38 -1.72
C GLY A 86 -4.31 5.94 -1.31
N ALA A 87 -5.39 5.16 -1.52
CA ALA A 87 -6.74 5.54 -1.13
C ALA A 87 -6.90 5.58 0.39
N TYR A 88 -6.35 4.60 1.10
CA TYR A 88 -6.37 4.57 2.58
C TYR A 88 -5.74 5.83 3.20
N ALA A 89 -4.63 6.32 2.65
CA ALA A 89 -3.99 7.54 3.14
C ALA A 89 -4.84 8.80 2.92
N ALA A 90 -5.51 8.91 1.77
CA ALA A 90 -6.37 10.06 1.49
C ALA A 90 -7.68 9.96 2.29
N ASP A 91 -8.42 8.87 2.08
CA ASP A 91 -9.81 8.74 2.54
C ASP A 91 -9.92 8.41 4.03
N THR A 92 -8.96 7.67 4.61
CA THR A 92 -9.03 7.24 6.02
C THR A 92 -8.15 8.07 6.96
N LEU A 93 -7.04 8.61 6.44
CA LEU A 93 -6.09 9.38 7.26
C LEU A 93 -6.14 10.89 6.97
N GLY A 94 -6.85 11.34 5.94
CA GLY A 94 -6.93 12.75 5.55
C GLY A 94 -5.59 13.31 5.04
N ILE A 95 -4.70 12.47 4.53
CA ILE A 95 -3.35 12.90 4.13
C ILE A 95 -3.42 13.63 2.79
N ALA A 96 -2.91 14.86 2.77
CA ALA A 96 -2.78 15.67 1.57
C ALA A 96 -2.15 14.89 0.40
N LEU A 97 -2.78 15.00 -0.78
CA LEU A 97 -2.41 14.26 -2.00
C LEU A 97 -0.92 14.42 -2.35
N ALA A 98 -0.39 15.64 -2.25
CA ALA A 98 1.03 15.93 -2.53
C ALA A 98 1.98 15.12 -1.64
N PHE A 99 1.67 15.02 -0.34
CA PHE A 99 2.48 14.29 0.63
C PHE A 99 2.34 12.77 0.45
N ASN A 100 1.13 12.30 0.15
CA ASN A 100 0.87 10.89 -0.16
C ASN A 100 1.71 10.42 -1.37
N MET A 101 1.69 11.18 -2.47
CA MET A 101 2.49 10.90 -3.66
C MET A 101 4.00 10.89 -3.38
N ALA A 102 4.48 11.86 -2.59
CA ALA A 102 5.89 11.92 -2.20
C ALA A 102 6.31 10.66 -1.42
N THR A 103 5.46 10.19 -0.50
CA THR A 103 5.70 8.97 0.28
C THR A 103 5.78 7.72 -0.60
N ILE A 104 4.86 7.57 -1.56
CA ILE A 104 4.87 6.48 -2.54
C ILE A 104 6.13 6.53 -3.43
N ALA A 105 6.63 7.72 -3.77
CA ALA A 105 7.87 7.87 -4.51
C ALA A 105 9.08 7.41 -3.69
N ILE A 106 9.15 7.78 -2.40
CA ILE A 106 10.22 7.40 -1.47
C ILE A 106 10.33 5.87 -1.33
N ILE A 107 9.20 5.16 -1.26
CA ILE A 107 9.15 3.68 -1.17
C ILE A 107 10.06 3.03 -2.24
N GLN A 108 10.07 3.54 -3.47
CA GLN A 108 10.84 2.97 -4.57
C GLN A 108 12.35 3.10 -4.38
N PHE A 109 12.80 4.22 -3.82
CA PHE A 109 14.21 4.44 -3.52
C PHE A 109 14.65 3.62 -2.31
N VAL A 110 13.80 3.47 -1.31
CA VAL A 110 14.04 2.66 -0.11
C VAL A 110 13.99 1.16 -0.42
N ALA A 111 13.27 0.74 -1.46
CA ALA A 111 13.22 -0.65 -1.90
C ALA A 111 14.57 -1.21 -2.36
N VAL A 112 15.46 -0.38 -2.92
CA VAL A 112 16.79 -0.81 -3.34
C VAL A 112 17.68 -1.23 -2.16
N PRO A 113 17.93 -0.38 -1.13
CA PRO A 113 18.68 -0.81 0.04
C PRO A 113 17.96 -1.93 0.81
N GLY A 114 16.62 -1.96 0.82
CA GLY A 114 15.85 -3.08 1.34
C GLY A 114 16.20 -4.41 0.68
N ALA A 115 16.18 -4.47 -0.65
CA ALA A 115 16.56 -5.67 -1.41
C ALA A 115 17.99 -6.12 -1.10
N LEU A 116 18.93 -5.17 -1.02
CA LEU A 116 20.33 -5.45 -0.70
C LEU A 116 20.53 -5.93 0.75
N ALA A 117 19.78 -5.38 1.71
CA ALA A 117 19.84 -5.78 3.11
C ALA A 117 19.31 -7.21 3.30
N PHE A 118 18.16 -7.52 2.71
CA PHE A 118 17.57 -8.86 2.76
C PHE A 118 18.37 -9.88 1.93
N GLY A 119 19.03 -9.47 0.85
CA GLY A 119 20.00 -10.30 0.13
C GLY A 119 21.15 -10.74 1.04
N ARG A 120 21.80 -9.79 1.71
CA ARG A 120 22.86 -10.10 2.70
C ARG A 120 22.35 -10.92 3.89
N LEU A 121 21.09 -10.73 4.28
CA LEU A 121 20.47 -11.55 5.32
C LEU A 121 20.32 -13.00 4.85
N ALA A 122 19.89 -13.23 3.60
CA ALA A 122 19.77 -14.57 3.04
C ALA A 122 21.11 -15.32 2.97
N ASP A 123 22.20 -14.61 2.67
CA ASP A 123 23.54 -15.20 2.69
C ASP A 123 23.93 -15.71 4.08
N ARG A 124 23.37 -15.14 5.16
CA ARG A 124 23.65 -15.54 6.54
C ARG A 124 22.70 -16.59 7.11
N ILE A 125 21.41 -16.51 6.82
CA ILE A 125 20.38 -17.35 7.48
C ILE A 125 19.61 -18.28 6.52
N ALA A 126 20.04 -18.39 5.26
CA ALA A 126 19.36 -19.06 4.16
C ALA A 126 18.13 -18.31 3.63
N THR A 127 17.91 -18.41 2.30
CA THR A 127 16.87 -17.67 1.56
C THR A 127 15.47 -17.90 2.09
N LYS A 128 15.09 -19.15 2.44
CA LYS A 128 13.77 -19.44 3.02
C LYS A 128 13.54 -18.72 4.35
N ARG A 129 14.52 -18.73 5.25
CA ARG A 129 14.36 -18.08 6.57
C ARG A 129 14.34 -16.56 6.42
N ALA A 130 15.18 -16.01 5.56
CA ALA A 130 15.16 -14.58 5.24
C ALA A 130 13.80 -14.16 4.64
N LEU A 131 13.20 -15.00 3.78
CA LEU A 131 11.87 -14.73 3.24
C LEU A 131 10.80 -14.75 4.34
N VAL A 132 10.85 -15.72 5.25
CA VAL A 132 9.95 -15.75 6.41
C VAL A 132 10.09 -14.49 7.27
N VAL A 133 11.32 -14.02 7.52
CA VAL A 133 11.55 -12.76 8.27
C VAL A 133 10.95 -11.57 7.53
N ALA A 134 11.09 -11.50 6.20
CA ALA A 134 10.47 -10.45 5.41
C ALA A 134 8.93 -10.49 5.50
N LEU A 135 8.32 -11.68 5.46
CA LEU A 135 6.87 -11.85 5.61
C LEU A 135 6.37 -11.50 7.02
N LEU A 136 7.15 -11.81 8.06
CA LEU A 136 6.86 -11.33 9.42
C LEU A 136 6.94 -9.79 9.48
N GLY A 137 7.90 -9.18 8.78
CA GLY A 137 7.98 -7.74 8.60
C GLY A 137 6.72 -7.16 7.97
N TRP A 138 6.17 -7.82 6.93
CA TRP A 138 4.89 -7.43 6.33
C TRP A 138 3.71 -7.50 7.32
N ILE A 139 3.65 -8.53 8.16
CA ILE A 139 2.62 -8.63 9.19
C ILE A 139 2.71 -7.45 10.16
N VAL A 140 3.91 -7.12 10.62
CA VAL A 140 4.14 -5.95 11.50
C VAL A 140 3.76 -4.66 10.80
N ILE A 141 4.13 -4.48 9.53
CA ILE A 141 3.80 -3.29 8.74
C ILE A 141 2.30 -3.11 8.60
N VAL A 142 1.55 -4.17 8.30
CA VAL A 142 0.10 -4.06 8.15
C VAL A 142 -0.58 -3.79 9.49
N LEU A 143 -0.16 -4.46 10.57
CA LEU A 143 -0.64 -4.14 11.93
C LEU A 143 -0.35 -2.69 12.31
N PHE A 144 0.82 -2.20 11.92
CA PHE A 144 1.22 -0.82 12.12
C PHE A 144 0.40 0.16 11.28
N GLY A 145 0.10 -0.17 10.02
CA GLY A 145 -0.75 0.63 9.13
C GLY A 145 -2.17 0.79 9.64
N VAL A 146 -2.71 -0.29 10.22
CA VAL A 146 -4.01 -0.26 10.88
C VAL A 146 -3.97 0.64 12.13
N ALA A 147 -2.83 0.72 12.83
CA ALA A 147 -2.63 1.56 14.01
C ALA A 147 -2.44 3.07 13.72
N LEU A 148 -2.36 3.46 12.44
CA LEU A 148 -2.22 4.86 12.07
C LEU A 148 -3.50 5.61 12.41
N ALA A 149 -3.34 6.69 13.18
CA ALA A 149 -4.46 7.50 13.61
C ALA A 149 -4.03 8.97 13.65
N PRO A 150 -4.74 9.87 12.94
CA PRO A 150 -4.61 11.28 13.15
C PRO A 150 -4.81 11.65 14.62
N LEU A 151 -3.99 12.58 15.10
CA LEU A 151 -4.16 13.16 16.42
C LEU A 151 -5.36 14.11 16.38
N THR A 152 -6.08 14.22 17.49
CA THR A 152 -7.12 15.24 17.63
C THR A 152 -6.46 16.61 17.64
N PRO A 153 -6.89 17.57 16.81
CA PRO A 153 -6.31 18.91 16.80
C PRO A 153 -6.53 19.59 18.15
N THR A 154 -5.48 20.23 18.67
CA THR A 154 -5.53 20.89 20.00
C THR A 154 -5.09 22.34 19.94
N ALA A 155 -4.12 22.67 19.10
CA ALA A 155 -3.71 24.05 18.84
C ALA A 155 -4.47 24.61 17.63
N HIS A 156 -4.65 25.93 17.59
CA HIS A 156 -5.31 26.63 16.47
C HIS A 156 -4.71 26.26 15.11
N GLU A 157 -3.39 26.08 15.06
CA GLU A 157 -2.62 25.74 13.86
C GLU A 157 -2.85 24.29 13.37
N ASP A 158 -3.39 23.41 14.23
CA ASP A 158 -3.66 22.01 13.90
C ASP A 158 -5.03 21.81 13.23
N HIS A 159 -5.91 22.82 13.28
CA HIS A 159 -7.25 22.75 12.71
C HIS A 159 -7.25 23.06 11.21
N ASP A 160 -8.18 22.45 10.47
CA ASP A 160 -8.30 22.62 9.02
C ASP A 160 -8.73 24.05 8.66
N PHE A 161 -9.78 24.54 9.34
CA PHE A 161 -10.25 25.91 9.22
C PHE A 161 -9.78 26.73 10.41
N GLN A 162 -9.03 27.79 10.11
CA GLN A 162 -8.44 28.68 11.10
C GLN A 162 -9.03 30.07 10.90
N LEU A 163 -9.80 30.56 11.88
CA LEU A 163 -10.42 31.88 11.80
C LEU A 163 -9.79 32.82 12.82
N GLY A 164 -9.33 33.97 12.32
CA GLY A 164 -8.75 35.04 13.12
C GLY A 164 -9.64 36.28 13.17
N TYR A 165 -9.73 36.90 14.34
CA TYR A 165 -10.49 38.14 14.53
C TYR A 165 -9.66 39.39 14.16
N ARG A 166 -10.19 40.21 13.25
CA ARG A 166 -9.58 41.49 12.87
C ARG A 166 -10.17 42.64 13.69
N GLN A 167 -9.43 43.10 14.70
CA GLN A 167 -9.83 44.21 15.58
C GLN A 167 -10.19 45.52 14.85
N ALA A 168 -9.61 45.77 13.67
CA ALA A 168 -9.83 47.00 12.92
C ALA A 168 -11.20 47.09 12.23
N SER A 169 -11.80 45.96 11.83
CA SER A 169 -13.09 45.92 11.12
C SER A 169 -14.22 45.28 11.93
N GLY A 170 -13.88 44.55 13.00
CA GLY A 170 -14.88 43.85 13.82
C GLY A 170 -15.33 42.52 13.22
N ASP A 171 -14.62 42.03 12.19
CA ASP A 171 -14.97 40.82 11.45
C ASP A 171 -13.96 39.70 11.71
N TYR A 172 -14.39 38.47 11.44
CA TYR A 172 -13.53 37.29 11.42
C TYR A 172 -13.08 36.99 10.00
N VAL A 173 -11.85 36.53 9.87
CA VAL A 173 -11.21 36.22 8.58
C VAL A 173 -10.77 34.78 8.63
N VAL A 174 -11.05 34.03 7.57
CA VAL A 174 -10.47 32.70 7.38
C VAL A 174 -8.98 32.89 7.06
N GLU A 175 -8.12 32.63 8.05
CA GLU A 175 -6.67 32.75 7.93
C GLU A 175 -6.06 31.56 7.20
N ALA A 176 -6.63 30.36 7.40
CA ALA A 176 -6.27 29.15 6.65
C ALA A 176 -7.51 28.29 6.41
N ALA A 177 -7.52 27.63 5.26
CA ALA A 177 -8.53 26.66 4.84
C ALA A 177 -7.83 25.49 4.12
N PRO A 178 -8.42 24.27 4.14
CA PRO A 178 -7.91 23.14 3.37
C PRO A 178 -7.96 23.44 1.86
N ASP A 179 -6.98 22.88 1.12
CA ASP A 179 -6.93 22.95 -0.34
C ASP A 179 -7.97 22.00 -0.93
N LEU A 180 -9.15 22.55 -1.22
CA LEU A 180 -10.29 21.83 -1.77
C LEU A 180 -10.41 22.12 -3.28
N ASP A 181 -10.54 21.08 -4.10
CA ASP A 181 -10.74 21.21 -5.55
C ASP A 181 -12.02 22.01 -5.89
N ASP A 182 -13.04 21.92 -5.02
CA ASP A 182 -14.30 22.66 -5.07
C ASP A 182 -14.49 23.50 -3.79
N ARG A 183 -15.28 24.58 -3.88
CA ARG A 183 -15.60 25.41 -2.71
C ARG A 183 -16.27 24.55 -1.63
N PHE A 184 -15.79 24.65 -0.39
CA PHE A 184 -16.47 24.05 0.75
C PHE A 184 -17.82 24.74 0.95
N GLU A 185 -18.91 24.04 0.61
CA GLU A 185 -20.27 24.51 0.84
C GLU A 185 -20.89 23.74 2.01
N LEU A 186 -20.87 24.33 3.20
CA LEU A 186 -21.63 23.79 4.34
C LEU A 186 -23.07 24.28 4.25
N ARG A 187 -24.01 23.33 4.25
CA ARG A 187 -25.45 23.63 4.29
C ARG A 187 -26.01 23.23 5.65
N TRP A 188 -26.41 24.22 6.44
CA TRP A 188 -26.99 23.98 7.74
C TRP A 188 -28.16 24.93 7.98
N GLN A 189 -29.32 24.37 8.30
CA GLN A 189 -30.58 25.11 8.50
C GLN A 189 -30.96 26.11 7.38
N GLY A 190 -30.53 25.86 6.14
CA GLY A 190 -30.81 26.73 4.98
C GLY A 190 -29.81 27.86 4.77
N GLU A 191 -28.79 27.99 5.62
CA GLU A 191 -27.65 28.88 5.41
C GLU A 191 -26.53 28.17 4.63
N TYR A 192 -25.88 28.94 3.76
CA TYR A 192 -24.76 28.51 2.93
C TYR A 192 -23.49 29.20 3.42
N TRP A 193 -22.47 28.40 3.75
CA TRP A 193 -21.16 28.89 4.13
C TRP A 193 -20.16 28.63 3.03
N THR A 194 -19.37 29.64 2.69
CA THR A 194 -18.19 29.52 1.83
C THR A 194 -16.97 29.89 2.66
N LEU A 195 -16.16 28.89 3.03
CA LEU A 195 -14.99 29.05 3.90
C LEU A 195 -13.68 29.05 3.11
N ASP A 196 -13.61 29.89 2.07
CA ASP A 196 -12.38 30.05 1.29
C ASP A 196 -11.35 30.89 2.07
N GLU A 197 -10.07 30.64 1.84
CA GLU A 197 -8.99 31.41 2.47
C GLU A 197 -9.15 32.92 2.16
N GLY A 198 -9.10 33.76 3.19
CA GLY A 198 -9.32 35.20 3.08
C GLY A 198 -10.80 35.65 3.07
N ALA A 199 -11.77 34.72 3.14
CA ALA A 199 -13.17 35.05 3.32
C ALA A 199 -13.40 35.80 4.64
N VAL A 200 -14.29 36.79 4.61
CA VAL A 200 -14.63 37.64 5.77
C VAL A 200 -16.03 37.30 6.24
N LEU A 201 -16.16 37.00 7.53
CA LEU A 201 -17.40 36.58 8.18
C LEU A 201 -17.76 37.54 9.31
N GLY A 202 -19.02 37.98 9.33
CA GLY A 202 -19.56 38.78 10.43
C GLY A 202 -19.79 37.93 11.68
N ALA A 203 -19.68 38.54 12.87
CA ALA A 203 -19.82 37.85 14.14
C ALA A 203 -21.17 37.13 14.35
N GLY A 204 -22.26 37.69 13.83
CA GLY A 204 -23.59 37.08 13.93
C GLY A 204 -23.76 35.83 13.07
N ALA A 205 -23.08 35.80 11.93
CA ALA A 205 -23.02 34.61 11.09
C ALA A 205 -22.19 33.53 11.82
N LEU A 206 -20.99 33.87 12.28
CA LEU A 206 -20.06 32.92 12.88
C LEU A 206 -20.62 32.17 14.10
N ALA A 207 -21.61 32.74 14.80
CA ALA A 207 -22.21 32.17 15.99
C ALA A 207 -22.71 30.72 15.84
N ASN A 208 -23.26 30.40 14.67
CA ASN A 208 -23.84 29.08 14.42
C ASN A 208 -22.85 28.12 13.75
N LEU A 209 -21.70 28.60 13.27
CA LEU A 209 -20.77 27.79 12.48
C LEU A 209 -20.17 26.61 13.26
N PRO A 210 -19.74 26.76 14.54
CA PRO A 210 -19.25 25.63 15.32
C PRO A 210 -20.31 24.54 15.55
N GLU A 211 -21.58 24.94 15.73
CA GLU A 211 -22.70 24.00 15.88
C GLU A 211 -23.02 23.33 14.54
N ALA A 212 -23.02 24.09 13.45
CA ALA A 212 -23.23 23.58 12.11
C ALA A 212 -22.22 22.49 11.73
N ILE A 213 -20.94 22.65 12.12
CA ILE A 213 -19.90 21.63 11.89
C ILE A 213 -20.15 20.38 12.74
N ARG A 214 -20.57 20.53 14.00
CA ARG A 214 -20.81 19.40 14.90
C ARG A 214 -22.06 18.59 14.56
N ASP A 215 -23.08 19.24 14.02
CA ASP A 215 -24.38 18.61 13.74
C ASP A 215 -24.47 18.04 12.32
N SER A 216 -23.53 18.36 11.43
CA SER A 216 -23.54 17.87 10.06
C SER A 216 -22.80 16.54 9.95
N GLU A 217 -23.53 15.44 9.71
CA GLU A 217 -23.00 14.07 9.72
C GLU A 217 -21.80 13.86 8.79
N ASP A 218 -21.77 14.50 7.63
CA ASP A 218 -20.77 14.29 6.59
C ASP A 218 -19.53 15.20 6.70
N VAL A 219 -19.41 16.01 7.75
CA VAL A 219 -18.28 16.96 7.87
C VAL A 219 -17.03 16.26 8.41
N GLU A 220 -16.00 16.18 7.58
CA GLU A 220 -14.70 15.58 7.89
C GLU A 220 -13.68 16.58 8.46
N HIS A 221 -14.01 17.87 8.49
CA HIS A 221 -13.09 18.95 8.84
C HIS A 221 -13.27 19.49 10.25
N SER A 222 -12.22 20.14 10.74
CA SER A 222 -12.14 20.79 12.04
C SER A 222 -12.02 22.31 11.92
N LEU A 223 -12.49 23.02 12.94
CA LEU A 223 -12.55 24.48 12.98
C LEU A 223 -11.97 24.99 14.30
N SER A 224 -11.19 26.07 14.23
CA SER A 224 -10.78 26.84 15.39
C SER A 224 -10.95 28.34 15.17
N ILE A 225 -11.39 29.04 16.20
CA ILE A 225 -11.61 30.49 16.20
C ILE A 225 -10.68 31.15 17.22
N ARG A 226 -9.94 32.17 16.77
CA ARG A 226 -8.99 32.94 17.58
C ARG A 226 -9.34 34.43 17.59
N GLY A 227 -9.42 34.97 18.80
CA GLY A 227 -9.75 36.37 19.09
C GLY A 227 -11.24 36.70 19.05
N GLY A 228 -11.57 37.95 19.38
CA GLY A 228 -12.95 38.43 19.40
C GLY A 228 -13.79 37.84 20.55
N GLY A 229 -15.11 37.89 20.41
CA GLY A 229 -16.05 37.36 21.41
C GLY A 229 -16.23 35.84 21.39
N MET A 230 -15.64 35.15 20.41
CA MET A 230 -15.72 33.69 20.22
C MET A 230 -14.34 33.01 20.33
N ASP A 231 -13.40 33.68 20.98
CA ASP A 231 -12.03 33.20 21.17
C ASP A 231 -11.98 31.83 21.88
N GLY A 232 -11.18 30.91 21.36
CA GLY A 232 -10.99 29.57 21.91
C GLY A 232 -12.11 28.59 21.59
N GLN A 233 -13.11 28.97 20.79
CA GLN A 233 -14.10 28.02 20.29
C GLN A 233 -13.49 27.14 19.20
N ALA A 234 -13.68 25.83 19.32
CA ALA A 234 -13.28 24.85 18.32
C ALA A 234 -14.43 23.86 18.08
N ALA A 235 -14.59 23.44 16.83
CA ALA A 235 -15.53 22.41 16.42
C ALA A 235 -14.80 21.30 15.67
N LEU A 236 -15.30 20.08 15.83
CA LEU A 236 -14.78 18.90 15.18
C LEU A 236 -15.98 18.23 14.51
N GLY A 237 -15.87 18.00 13.19
CA GLY A 237 -16.91 17.31 12.44
C GLY A 237 -17.08 15.85 12.89
N PRO A 238 -18.30 15.29 12.87
CA PRO A 238 -18.58 13.89 13.25
C PRO A 238 -17.83 12.85 12.41
N ALA A 239 -17.51 13.15 11.15
CA ALA A 239 -16.77 12.26 10.25
C ALA A 239 -15.26 12.50 10.27
N HIS A 240 -14.74 13.33 11.18
CA HIS A 240 -13.34 13.72 11.18
C HIS A 240 -12.40 12.50 11.39
N PRO A 241 -11.34 12.32 10.56
CA PRO A 241 -10.44 11.15 10.60
C PRO A 241 -9.74 10.83 11.93
N SER A 242 -9.65 11.80 12.85
CA SER A 242 -9.07 11.63 14.19
C SER A 242 -10.03 10.99 15.21
N LEU A 243 -11.33 10.94 14.90
CA LEU A 243 -12.32 10.29 15.74
C LEU A 243 -12.18 8.76 15.61
N LEU A 244 -12.03 8.10 16.75
CA LEU A 244 -11.93 6.65 16.89
C LEU A 244 -12.95 6.24 17.95
N GLY A 245 -13.78 5.23 17.69
CA GLY A 245 -14.77 4.82 18.69
C GLY A 245 -15.89 3.90 18.23
N ASP A 246 -16.18 3.83 16.93
CA ASP A 246 -17.34 3.10 16.41
C ASP A 246 -16.97 1.78 15.72
N GLY A 247 -15.69 1.57 15.39
CA GLY A 247 -15.21 0.37 14.71
C GLY A 247 -14.83 -0.77 15.67
N PRO A 248 -15.04 -2.05 15.30
CA PRO A 248 -14.70 -3.21 16.12
C PRO A 248 -13.19 -3.37 16.37
N LEU A 249 -12.35 -2.67 15.60
CA LEU A 249 -10.89 -2.73 15.69
C LEU A 249 -10.25 -1.43 16.21
N ASP A 250 -11.05 -0.40 16.53
CA ASP A 250 -10.57 0.92 16.95
C ASP A 250 -9.81 0.92 18.29
N TRP A 251 -9.94 -0.15 19.08
CA TRP A 251 -9.14 -0.37 20.28
C TRP A 251 -7.63 -0.38 19.98
N TRP A 252 -7.23 -0.89 18.82
CA TRP A 252 -5.81 -1.02 18.44
C TRP A 252 -5.19 0.33 18.06
N PRO A 253 -5.74 1.12 17.11
CA PRO A 253 -5.31 2.48 16.84
C PRO A 253 -5.34 3.35 18.11
N SER A 254 -6.38 3.25 18.93
CA SER A 254 -6.50 4.05 20.17
C SER A 254 -5.38 3.72 21.16
N PHE A 255 -5.07 2.44 21.33
CA PHE A 255 -3.97 1.99 22.19
C PHE A 255 -2.61 2.50 21.70
N VAL A 256 -2.31 2.36 20.40
CA VAL A 256 -1.04 2.82 19.84
C VAL A 256 -0.95 4.34 19.83
N ARG A 257 -2.07 5.05 19.61
CA ARG A 257 -2.13 6.51 19.69
C ARG A 257 -1.73 7.01 21.07
N GLY A 258 -2.33 6.47 22.13
CA GLY A 258 -1.99 6.86 23.50
C GLY A 258 -0.59 6.43 23.96
N LEU A 259 -0.10 5.29 23.46
CA LEU A 259 1.22 4.76 23.86
C LEU A 259 2.39 5.38 23.10
N VAL A 260 2.21 5.68 21.81
CA VAL A 260 3.29 6.01 20.88
C VAL A 260 3.06 7.37 20.22
N TRP A 261 1.90 7.63 19.63
CA TRP A 261 1.70 8.83 18.80
C TRP A 261 1.59 10.13 19.60
N GLU A 262 0.74 10.14 20.62
CA GLU A 262 0.54 11.31 21.48
C GLU A 262 1.82 11.67 22.26
N PRO A 263 2.53 10.74 22.93
CA PRO A 263 3.76 11.08 23.67
C PRO A 263 4.89 11.59 22.78
N LEU A 264 4.94 11.14 21.52
CA LEU A 264 5.95 11.58 20.56
C LEU A 264 5.51 12.82 19.75
N GLY A 265 4.25 13.25 19.86
CA GLY A 265 3.70 14.35 19.06
C GLY A 265 3.79 14.12 17.56
N LEU A 266 3.71 12.86 17.10
CA LEU A 266 3.89 12.53 15.69
C LEU A 266 2.60 12.77 14.89
N ALA A 267 2.59 13.82 14.09
CA ALA A 267 1.53 14.08 13.13
C ALA A 267 1.35 12.91 12.14
N VAL A 268 0.12 12.74 11.63
CA VAL A 268 -0.25 11.58 10.78
C VAL A 268 0.63 11.46 9.53
N GLY A 269 1.07 12.58 8.95
CA GLY A 269 2.01 12.57 7.82
C GLY A 269 3.34 11.90 8.15
N TYR A 270 3.92 12.14 9.33
CA TYR A 270 5.14 11.45 9.75
C TYR A 270 4.91 9.97 10.04
N GLN A 271 3.76 9.62 10.63
CA GLN A 271 3.37 8.22 10.82
C GLN A 271 3.27 7.49 9.46
N TRP A 272 2.66 8.14 8.46
CA TRP A 272 2.56 7.64 7.08
C TRP A 272 3.91 7.49 6.38
N LEU A 273 4.82 8.45 6.57
CA LEU A 273 6.17 8.36 6.03
C LEU A 273 6.94 7.18 6.64
N LEU A 274 6.79 6.96 7.96
CA LEU A 274 7.46 5.86 8.67
C LEU A 274 7.01 4.49 8.16
N ILE A 275 5.70 4.30 7.94
CA ILE A 275 5.21 3.08 7.32
C ILE A 275 5.70 2.96 5.87
N GLY A 276 5.72 4.05 5.10
CA GLY A 276 6.23 4.07 3.72
C GLY A 276 7.69 3.59 3.64
N VAL A 277 8.56 4.10 4.50
CA VAL A 277 9.97 3.66 4.58
C VAL A 277 10.04 2.18 4.98
N SER A 278 9.22 1.74 5.93
CA SER A 278 9.17 0.33 6.36
C SER A 278 8.71 -0.61 5.25
N VAL A 279 7.65 -0.23 4.53
CA VAL A 279 7.14 -0.92 3.33
C VAL A 279 8.23 -1.01 2.27
N GLY A 280 8.94 0.09 1.97
CA GLY A 280 10.05 0.13 1.04
C GLY A 280 11.15 -0.88 1.41
N LEU A 281 11.59 -0.88 2.67
CA LEU A 281 12.64 -1.79 3.14
C LEU A 281 12.24 -3.26 2.95
N VAL A 282 11.00 -3.62 3.27
CA VAL A 282 10.55 -5.01 3.24
C VAL A 282 10.16 -5.46 1.83
N ILE A 283 9.51 -4.62 1.02
CA ILE A 283 9.04 -5.02 -0.32
C ILE A 283 10.18 -5.43 -1.24
N GLY A 284 11.28 -4.66 -1.25
CA GLY A 284 12.46 -4.98 -2.05
C GLY A 284 13.07 -6.32 -1.65
N GLY A 285 13.14 -6.58 -0.34
CA GLY A 285 13.64 -7.83 0.21
C GLY A 285 12.76 -9.02 -0.09
N SER A 286 11.47 -8.96 0.25
CA SER A 286 10.54 -10.08 0.06
C SER A 286 10.43 -10.50 -1.41
N GLN A 287 10.41 -9.52 -2.34
CA GLN A 287 10.28 -9.80 -3.77
C GLN A 287 11.55 -10.41 -4.37
N ALA A 288 12.73 -9.94 -3.96
CA ALA A 288 13.99 -10.54 -4.37
C ALA A 288 14.15 -11.96 -3.83
N LEU A 289 13.85 -12.17 -2.54
CA LEU A 289 13.96 -13.46 -1.87
C LEU A 289 12.97 -14.49 -2.40
N ALA A 290 11.74 -14.08 -2.71
CA ALA A 290 10.75 -14.97 -3.34
C ALA A 290 11.26 -15.50 -4.69
N ARG A 291 11.78 -14.62 -5.55
CA ARG A 291 12.33 -15.05 -6.85
C ARG A 291 13.56 -15.94 -6.69
N SER A 292 14.46 -15.59 -5.77
CA SER A 292 15.66 -16.38 -5.48
C SER A 292 15.32 -17.77 -4.94
N LEU A 293 14.36 -17.88 -4.01
CA LEU A 293 13.93 -19.16 -3.45
C LEU A 293 13.28 -20.03 -4.50
N TYR A 294 12.46 -19.43 -5.39
CA TYR A 294 11.87 -20.14 -6.51
C TYR A 294 12.94 -20.72 -7.43
N ALA A 295 13.94 -19.92 -7.81
CA ALA A 295 15.05 -20.36 -8.67
C ALA A 295 15.77 -21.60 -8.12
N GLN A 296 15.98 -21.67 -6.81
CA GLN A 296 16.68 -22.79 -6.15
C GLN A 296 15.92 -24.13 -6.20
N ILE A 297 14.60 -24.11 -6.39
CA ILE A 297 13.77 -25.31 -6.42
C ILE A 297 13.24 -25.64 -7.83
N THR A 298 13.75 -24.95 -8.85
CA THR A 298 13.36 -25.13 -10.25
C THR A 298 14.52 -25.63 -11.11
N PRO A 299 14.28 -26.52 -12.09
CA PRO A 299 15.33 -27.00 -12.99
C PRO A 299 15.95 -25.87 -13.83
N GLU A 300 17.27 -25.85 -13.98
CA GLU A 300 18.00 -24.81 -14.71
C GLU A 300 17.70 -24.85 -16.21
N ARG A 301 17.62 -26.04 -16.82
CA ARG A 301 17.42 -26.18 -18.27
C ARG A 301 16.02 -25.88 -18.74
N ARG A 302 15.04 -25.92 -17.83
CA ARG A 302 13.63 -25.60 -18.09
C ARG A 302 13.22 -24.30 -17.39
N SER A 303 14.17 -23.51 -16.92
CA SER A 303 13.94 -22.27 -16.16
C SER A 303 12.95 -21.32 -16.87
N GLY A 304 13.05 -21.16 -18.19
CA GLY A 304 12.11 -20.34 -18.96
C GLY A 304 10.64 -20.72 -18.79
N GLU A 305 10.32 -22.02 -18.80
CA GLU A 305 8.94 -22.51 -18.65
C GLU A 305 8.42 -22.31 -17.22
N PHE A 306 9.26 -22.57 -16.23
CA PHE A 306 8.94 -22.38 -14.81
C PHE A 306 8.77 -20.89 -14.48
N PHE A 307 9.68 -20.02 -14.94
CA PHE A 307 9.57 -18.58 -14.72
C PHE A 307 8.40 -17.94 -15.49
N ALA A 308 8.06 -18.45 -16.69
CA ALA A 308 6.83 -18.05 -17.37
C ALA A 308 5.59 -18.38 -16.52
N PHE A 309 5.54 -19.59 -15.95
CA PHE A 309 4.45 -19.99 -15.06
C PHE A 309 4.43 -19.18 -13.76
N PHE A 310 5.58 -18.90 -13.15
CA PHE A 310 5.69 -18.03 -11.98
C PHE A 310 5.17 -16.61 -12.27
N GLY A 311 5.51 -16.04 -13.43
CA GLY A 311 5.00 -14.74 -13.88
C GLY A 311 3.47 -14.76 -14.05
N PHE A 312 2.91 -15.80 -14.64
CA PHE A 312 1.47 -16.01 -14.72
C PHE A 312 0.83 -16.08 -13.33
N MET A 313 1.37 -16.90 -12.42
CA MET A 313 0.87 -17.04 -11.05
C MET A 313 0.93 -15.73 -10.27
N SER A 314 1.98 -14.92 -10.46
CA SER A 314 2.11 -13.60 -9.85
C SER A 314 1.05 -12.61 -10.31
N ARG A 315 0.52 -12.75 -11.53
CA ARG A 315 -0.57 -11.92 -12.05
C ARG A 315 -1.93 -12.48 -11.67
N ALA A 316 -2.08 -13.81 -11.71
CA ALA A 316 -3.31 -14.48 -11.30
C ALA A 316 -3.59 -14.34 -9.79
N SER A 317 -2.56 -14.08 -8.99
CA SER A 317 -2.72 -13.95 -7.54
C SER A 317 -3.59 -12.77 -7.13
N SER A 318 -3.63 -11.67 -7.91
CA SER A 318 -4.23 -10.37 -7.56
C SER A 318 -5.77 -10.35 -7.52
N VAL A 319 -6.39 -11.40 -6.98
CA VAL A 319 -7.84 -11.60 -6.94
C VAL A 319 -8.33 -11.73 -5.50
N PHE A 320 -7.64 -12.46 -4.63
CA PHE A 320 -8.18 -12.80 -3.31
C PHE A 320 -8.18 -11.59 -2.37
N GLY A 321 -7.10 -10.82 -2.34
CA GLY A 321 -6.90 -9.69 -1.47
C GLY A 321 -7.85 -8.54 -1.77
N PRO A 322 -7.98 -8.07 -3.04
CA PRO A 322 -8.95 -7.03 -3.36
C PRO A 322 -10.39 -7.50 -3.10
N THR A 323 -10.70 -8.77 -3.35
CA THR A 323 -12.03 -9.33 -3.04
C THR A 323 -12.31 -9.29 -1.54
N ILE A 324 -11.36 -9.75 -0.71
CA ILE A 324 -11.50 -9.72 0.75
C ILE A 324 -11.61 -8.29 1.26
N TYR A 325 -10.81 -7.37 0.72
CA TYR A 325 -10.86 -5.96 1.07
C TYR A 325 -12.24 -5.36 0.76
N ILE A 326 -12.74 -5.50 -0.48
CA ILE A 326 -14.04 -4.96 -0.89
C ILE A 326 -15.18 -5.52 -0.03
N VAL A 327 -15.20 -6.83 0.20
CA VAL A 327 -16.23 -7.46 1.04
C VAL A 327 -16.14 -6.97 2.48
N ALA A 328 -14.93 -6.84 3.03
CA ALA A 328 -14.74 -6.37 4.40
C ALA A 328 -15.13 -4.89 4.55
N THR A 329 -14.79 -4.02 3.60
CA THR A 329 -15.23 -2.60 3.61
C THR A 329 -16.74 -2.45 3.42
N ALA A 330 -17.40 -3.39 2.76
CA ALA A 330 -18.85 -3.37 2.58
C ALA A 330 -19.63 -3.81 3.83
N VAL A 331 -19.02 -4.61 4.70
CA VAL A 331 -19.66 -5.19 5.90
C VAL A 331 -19.19 -4.52 7.19
N PHE A 332 -17.94 -4.08 7.21
CA PHE A 332 -17.25 -3.41 8.32
C PHE A 332 -16.65 -2.09 7.81
N ASP A 333 -15.68 -1.55 8.52
CA ASP A 333 -14.93 -0.36 8.13
C ASP A 333 -13.63 -0.68 7.36
N THR A 334 -13.01 0.37 6.83
CA THR A 334 -11.75 0.29 6.07
C THR A 334 -10.59 -0.27 6.88
N ARG A 335 -10.51 -0.03 8.19
CA ARG A 335 -9.41 -0.54 9.06
C ARG A 335 -9.54 -2.05 9.23
N VAL A 336 -10.76 -2.56 9.41
CA VAL A 336 -11.03 -4.01 9.42
C VAL A 336 -10.69 -4.64 8.08
N ALA A 337 -11.00 -3.96 6.97
CA ALA A 337 -10.67 -4.45 5.64
C ALA A 337 -9.15 -4.57 5.40
N VAL A 338 -8.37 -3.59 5.85
CA VAL A 338 -6.90 -3.66 5.81
C VAL A 338 -6.39 -4.79 6.71
N ALA A 339 -6.94 -4.92 7.92
CA ALA A 339 -6.58 -5.99 8.85
C ALA A 339 -6.91 -7.39 8.29
N ALA A 340 -7.99 -7.54 7.52
CA ALA A 340 -8.37 -8.82 6.91
C ALA A 340 -7.32 -9.35 5.92
N ILE A 341 -6.53 -8.47 5.29
CA ILE A 341 -5.45 -8.87 4.38
C ILE A 341 -4.33 -9.61 5.14
N LEU A 342 -4.16 -9.36 6.45
CA LEU A 342 -3.23 -10.13 7.28
C LEU A 342 -3.53 -11.62 7.23
N LEU A 343 -4.80 -12.02 7.14
CA LEU A 343 -5.18 -13.43 7.11
C LEU A 343 -4.53 -14.15 5.91
N ILE A 344 -4.49 -13.49 4.75
CA ILE A 344 -3.90 -14.05 3.53
C ILE A 344 -2.37 -14.10 3.64
N ILE A 345 -1.74 -13.03 4.14
CA ILE A 345 -0.29 -12.96 4.33
C ILE A 345 0.17 -14.03 5.35
N VAL A 346 -0.53 -14.15 6.47
CA VAL A 346 -0.28 -15.16 7.50
C VAL A 346 -0.50 -16.56 6.93
N ALA A 347 -1.60 -16.80 6.21
CA ALA A 347 -1.85 -18.09 5.56
C ALA A 347 -0.71 -18.45 4.58
N GLY A 348 -0.28 -17.52 3.72
CA GLY A 348 0.85 -17.71 2.82
C GLY A 348 2.15 -18.02 3.57
N THR A 349 2.39 -17.33 4.68
CA THR A 349 3.56 -17.55 5.54
C THR A 349 3.54 -18.93 6.22
N ILE A 350 2.36 -19.39 6.64
CA ILE A 350 2.16 -20.74 7.20
C ILE A 350 2.41 -21.78 6.11
N VAL A 351 1.84 -21.59 4.92
CA VAL A 351 2.01 -22.53 3.79
C VAL A 351 3.48 -22.65 3.40
N LEU A 352 4.24 -21.55 3.44
CA LEU A 352 5.67 -21.54 3.16
C LEU A 352 6.47 -22.47 4.09
N ARG A 353 5.98 -22.79 5.30
CA ARG A 353 6.66 -23.72 6.21
C ARG A 353 6.80 -25.12 5.60
N TRP A 354 5.82 -25.56 4.81
CA TRP A 354 5.81 -26.86 4.14
C TRP A 354 6.69 -26.94 2.89
N VAL A 355 7.32 -25.84 2.47
CA VAL A 355 8.26 -25.85 1.34
C VAL A 355 9.60 -26.42 1.78
N ASP A 356 9.87 -27.67 1.43
CA ASP A 356 11.19 -28.27 1.64
C ASP A 356 12.14 -27.91 0.50
N VAL A 357 13.03 -26.95 0.77
CA VAL A 357 13.97 -26.42 -0.23
C VAL A 357 15.01 -27.45 -0.63
N ALA A 358 15.45 -28.29 0.31
CA ALA A 358 16.47 -29.30 0.02
C ALA A 358 15.89 -30.37 -0.92
N GLU A 359 14.66 -30.81 -0.63
CA GLU A 359 13.96 -31.75 -1.51
C GLU A 359 13.62 -31.13 -2.87
N GLY A 360 13.19 -29.86 -2.89
CA GLY A 360 12.91 -29.14 -4.14
C GLY A 360 14.15 -29.04 -5.04
N ALA A 361 15.29 -28.67 -4.46
CA ALA A 361 16.56 -28.58 -5.17
C ALA A 361 17.04 -29.96 -5.66
N ARG A 362 16.88 -31.03 -4.86
CA ARG A 362 17.22 -32.40 -5.25
C ARG A 362 16.39 -32.85 -6.46
N VAL A 363 15.08 -32.69 -6.41
CA VAL A 363 14.18 -33.08 -7.51
C VAL A 363 14.44 -32.27 -8.78
N ALA A 364 14.76 -30.97 -8.64
CA ALA A 364 15.17 -30.13 -9.76
C ALA A 364 16.46 -30.64 -10.41
N ALA A 365 17.48 -30.94 -9.61
CA ALA A 365 18.75 -31.46 -10.09
C ALA A 365 18.62 -32.85 -10.76
N GLU A 366 17.74 -33.71 -10.26
CA GLU A 366 17.44 -35.02 -10.87
C GLU A 366 16.79 -34.88 -12.26
N GLU A 367 15.90 -33.91 -12.43
CA GLU A 367 15.30 -33.64 -13.75
C GLU A 367 16.32 -33.04 -14.72
N ASP A 368 17.17 -32.14 -14.25
CA ASP A 368 18.27 -31.62 -15.05
C ASP A 368 19.23 -32.76 -15.45
N ALA A 369 19.52 -33.73 -14.57
CA ALA A 369 20.33 -34.88 -14.94
C ALA A 369 19.67 -35.74 -16.03
N ARG A 370 18.38 -36.04 -15.91
CA ARG A 370 17.64 -36.83 -16.93
C ARG A 370 17.60 -36.18 -18.31
N THR A 371 17.60 -34.85 -18.35
CA THR A 371 17.60 -34.09 -19.60
C THR A 371 19.00 -34.00 -20.21
N LEU A 372 20.06 -34.54 -19.58
CA LEU A 372 21.38 -34.73 -20.22
C LEU A 372 21.45 -36.05 -20.99
N ASP A 373 20.76 -37.07 -20.47
CA ASP A 373 20.81 -38.43 -21.01
C ASP A 373 19.83 -38.65 -22.19
N ALA A 374 18.92 -37.70 -22.43
CA ALA A 374 17.92 -37.68 -23.49
C ALA A 374 18.23 -36.62 -24.54
#